data_AF-A0A0R1LAX6-F1
#
_entry.id   AF-A0A0R1LAX6-F1
#
_cell.length_a   1.000
_cell.length_b   1.000
_cell.length_c   1.000
_cell.angle_alpha   90.00
_cell.angle_beta   90.00
_cell.angle_gamma   90.00
#
_symmetry.space_group_name_H-M   'P 1'
#
loop_
_entity.id
_entity.type
_entity.pdbx_description
1 polymer ?
#
loop_
_entity_poly.entity_id
_entity_poly.type
_entity_poly.pdbx_seq_one_letter_code
_entity_poly.pdbx_strand_id
1 'polypeptide(L)'
;MTDDQLNEISMQMLNDAGKAKHILTDILDDMNSHTLESSGVNDQLTLVHQWLVKAHKQQNLVIAESEQTHYSVLFTHAQDTLMNTETIEFIIKKFIPILLNDN
;
A
#
# COMPACT_ATOMS: atom_id res chain seq x y z
N MET A 1 7.21 22.50 -6.41
CA MET A 1 6.08 22.23 -5.49
C MET A 1 6.07 23.18 -4.29
N THR A 2 4.90 23.61 -3.78
CA THR A 2 4.78 24.32 -2.49
C THR A 2 4.61 23.35 -1.31
N ASP A 3 4.84 23.82 -0.08
CA ASP A 3 4.65 23.04 1.15
C ASP A 3 3.22 22.50 1.27
N ASP A 4 2.21 23.33 0.98
CA ASP A 4 0.80 22.93 1.03
C ASP A 4 0.48 21.83 0.01
N GLN A 5 1.02 21.94 -1.21
CA GLN A 5 0.87 20.90 -2.25
C GLN A 5 1.55 19.60 -1.83
N LEU A 6 2.76 19.68 -1.26
CA LEU A 6 3.47 18.50 -0.78
C LEU A 6 2.72 17.83 0.38
N ASN A 7 2.14 18.62 1.29
CA ASN A 7 1.33 18.13 2.39
C ASN A 7 0.04 17.45 1.90
N GLU A 8 -0.66 18.04 0.92
CA GLU A 8 -1.86 17.45 0.32
C GLU A 8 -1.53 16.11 -0.37
N ILE A 9 -0.47 16.07 -1.17
CA ILE A 9 0.03 14.85 -1.81
C ILE A 9 0.37 13.79 -0.75
N SER A 10 1.08 14.18 0.32
CA SER A 10 1.47 13.27 1.40
C SER A 10 0.25 12.67 2.12
N MET A 11 -0.76 13.51 2.41
CA MET A 11 -2.00 13.04 3.04
C MET A 11 -2.80 12.11 2.12
N GLN A 12 -2.82 12.40 0.81
CA GLN A 12 -3.46 11.54 -0.17
C GLN A 12 -2.75 10.17 -0.26
N MET A 13 -1.41 10.17 -0.28
CA MET A 13 -0.61 8.95 -0.21
C MET A 13 -0.90 8.13 1.05
N LEU A 14 -0.93 8.77 2.22
CA LEU A 14 -1.23 8.11 3.49
C LEU A 14 -2.64 7.49 3.49
N ASN A 15 -3.63 8.20 2.96
CA ASN A 15 -5.00 7.69 2.87
C ASN A 15 -5.10 6.47 1.94
N ASP A 16 -4.51 6.55 0.74
CA ASP A 16 -4.57 5.47 -0.23
C ASP A 16 -3.76 4.24 0.22
N ALA A 17 -2.54 4.44 0.75
CA ALA A 17 -1.74 3.37 1.35
C ALA A 17 -2.41 2.77 2.59
N GLY A 18 -3.06 3.60 3.42
CA GLY A 18 -3.83 3.16 4.59
C GLY A 18 -4.99 2.23 4.23
N LYS A 19 -5.73 2.53 3.15
CA LYS A 19 -6.79 1.64 2.64
C LYS A 19 -6.24 0.30 2.17
N ALA A 20 -5.12 0.32 1.43
CA ALA A 20 -4.44 -0.91 1.02
C ALA A 20 -4.00 -1.73 2.24
N LYS A 21 -3.39 -1.09 3.23
CA LYS A 21 -2.90 -1.74 4.46
C LYS A 21 -4.03 -2.36 5.28
N HIS A 22 -5.19 -1.69 5.34
CA HIS A 22 -6.36 -2.23 6.03
C HIS A 22 -6.83 -3.55 5.39
N ILE A 23 -7.01 -3.58 4.06
CA ILE A 23 -7.40 -4.79 3.34
C ILE A 23 -6.36 -5.91 3.51
N LEU A 24 -5.07 -5.58 3.47
CA LEU A 24 -4.00 -6.56 3.70
C LEU A 24 -4.00 -7.11 5.13
N THR A 25 -4.40 -6.29 6.11
CA THR A 25 -4.56 -6.74 7.50
C THR A 25 -5.73 -7.71 7.60
N ASP A 26 -6.86 -7.39 6.96
CA ASP A 26 -8.03 -8.28 6.94
C ASP A 26 -7.69 -9.64 6.31
N ILE A 27 -6.93 -9.65 5.20
CA ILE A 27 -6.42 -10.89 4.58
C ILE A 27 -5.56 -11.71 5.56
N LEU A 28 -4.66 -11.06 6.31
CA LEU A 28 -3.81 -11.74 7.30
C LEU A 28 -4.62 -12.31 8.47
N ASP A 29 -5.66 -11.59 8.91
CA ASP A 29 -6.56 -12.07 9.95
C ASP A 29 -7.35 -13.29 9.47
N ASP A 30 -7.87 -13.26 8.23
CA ASP A 30 -8.57 -14.39 7.61
C ASP A 30 -7.66 -15.62 7.40
N MET A 31 -6.37 -15.40 7.12
CA MET A 31 -5.36 -16.47 7.07
C MET A 31 -5.20 -17.15 8.43
N ASN A 32 -5.20 -16.36 9.51
CA ASN A 32 -5.00 -16.85 10.87
C ASN A 32 -6.23 -17.62 11.39
N SER A 33 -7.44 -17.31 10.93
CA SER A 33 -8.67 -18.03 11.29
C SER A 33 -8.98 -19.25 10.40
N HIS A 34 -8.13 -19.58 9.43
CA HIS A 34 -8.38 -20.63 8.42
C HIS A 34 -9.70 -20.47 7.65
N THR A 35 -10.19 -19.23 7.51
CA THR A 35 -11.43 -18.89 6.77
C THR A 35 -11.15 -18.36 5.37
N LEU A 36 -9.89 -18.45 4.93
CA LEU A 36 -9.41 -17.86 3.70
C LEU A 36 -9.95 -18.59 2.46
N GLU A 37 -10.87 -17.97 1.72
CA GLU A 37 -11.33 -18.47 0.43
C GLU A 37 -10.51 -17.88 -0.72
N SER A 38 -9.96 -18.74 -1.59
CA SER A 38 -9.05 -18.36 -2.69
C SER A 38 -9.62 -17.27 -3.63
N SER A 39 -10.92 -17.32 -3.93
CA SER A 39 -11.57 -16.32 -4.80
C SER A 39 -11.65 -14.94 -4.14
N GLY A 40 -12.00 -14.86 -2.85
CA GLY A 40 -12.13 -13.60 -2.13
C GLY A 40 -10.80 -12.86 -2.00
N VAL A 41 -9.72 -13.60 -1.75
CA VAL A 41 -8.38 -13.03 -1.61
C VAL A 41 -7.86 -12.40 -2.89
N ASN A 42 -8.12 -13.02 -4.05
CA ASN A 42 -7.67 -12.46 -5.34
C ASN A 42 -8.36 -11.12 -5.67
N ASP A 43 -9.64 -10.99 -5.34
CA ASP A 43 -10.38 -9.74 -5.51
C ASP A 43 -9.88 -8.66 -4.56
N GLN A 44 -9.65 -9.00 -3.29
CA GLN A 44 -9.06 -8.10 -2.30
C GLN A 44 -7.65 -7.64 -2.71
N LEU A 45 -6.79 -8.55 -3.18
CA LEU A 45 -5.45 -8.21 -3.66
C LEU A 45 -5.47 -7.33 -4.92
N THR A 46 -6.46 -7.52 -5.80
CA THR A 46 -6.67 -6.64 -6.95
C THR A 46 -7.01 -5.22 -6.48
N LEU A 47 -7.90 -5.10 -5.48
CA LEU A 47 -8.26 -3.81 -4.90
C LEU A 47 -7.08 -3.14 -4.17
N VAL A 48 -6.29 -3.91 -3.41
CA VAL A 48 -5.03 -3.44 -2.81
C VAL A 48 -4.12 -2.85 -3.86
N HIS A 49 -3.86 -3.58 -4.95
CA HIS A 49 -3.00 -3.11 -6.03
C HIS A 49 -3.50 -1.78 -6.62
N GLN A 50 -4.81 -1.62 -6.81
CA GLN A 50 -5.39 -0.36 -7.30
C GLN A 50 -5.14 0.82 -6.35
N TRP A 51 -5.23 0.62 -5.04
CA TRP A 51 -4.91 1.65 -4.05
C TRP A 51 -3.43 2.00 -4.03
N LEU A 52 -2.54 1.00 -4.07
CA LEU A 52 -1.10 1.21 -4.13
C LEU A 52 -0.69 1.96 -5.40
N VAL A 53 -1.28 1.65 -6.55
CA VAL A 53 -1.07 2.40 -7.80
C VAL A 53 -1.49 3.86 -7.68
N LYS A 54 -2.58 4.18 -6.97
CA LYS A 54 -2.99 5.57 -6.73
C LYS A 54 -1.98 6.31 -5.86
N ALA A 55 -1.54 5.69 -4.77
CA ALA A 55 -0.51 6.26 -3.90
C ALA A 55 0.83 6.46 -4.63
N HIS A 56 1.24 5.50 -5.45
CA HIS A 56 2.45 5.62 -6.29
C HIS A 56 2.38 6.75 -7.29
N LYS A 57 1.22 6.96 -7.92
CA LYS A 57 1.04 8.09 -8.84
C LYS A 57 1.29 9.42 -8.13
N GLN A 58 0.84 9.55 -6.88
CA GLN A 58 1.09 10.75 -6.07
C GLN A 58 2.58 10.89 -5.73
N GLN A 59 3.25 9.81 -5.30
CA GLN A 59 4.69 9.82 -5.05
C GLN A 59 5.49 10.24 -6.30
N ASN A 60 5.11 9.74 -7.48
CA ASN A 60 5.81 10.05 -8.73
C ASN A 60 5.75 11.53 -9.11
N LEU A 61 4.69 12.25 -8.74
CA LEU A 61 4.62 13.71 -8.94
C LEU A 61 5.72 14.43 -8.18
N VAL A 62 6.02 13.99 -6.95
CA VAL A 62 7.07 14.58 -6.12
C VAL A 62 8.46 14.18 -6.60
N ILE A 63 8.66 12.90 -6.95
CA ILE A 63 9.95 12.42 -7.45
C ILE A 63 10.36 13.12 -8.75
N ALA A 64 9.40 13.42 -9.63
CA ALA A 64 9.65 14.17 -10.86
C ALA A 64 10.19 15.59 -10.60
N GLU A 65 9.88 16.18 -9.44
CA GLU A 65 10.36 17.49 -8.99
C GLU A 65 11.40 17.36 -7.85
N SER A 66 12.05 16.21 -7.69
CA SER A 66 12.90 15.90 -6.52
C SER A 66 14.05 16.89 -6.29
N GLU A 67 14.65 17.44 -7.35
CA GLU A 67 15.72 18.46 -7.23
C GLU A 67 15.23 19.79 -6.63
N GLN A 68 13.92 20.04 -6.70
CA GLN A 68 13.28 21.28 -6.27
C GLN A 68 12.42 21.08 -5.01
N THR A 69 12.31 19.84 -4.54
CA THR A 69 11.51 19.46 -3.38
C THR A 69 12.37 19.52 -2.13
N HIS A 70 11.88 20.20 -1.10
CA HIS A 70 12.56 20.23 0.19
C HIS A 70 12.26 18.97 1.01
N TYR A 71 13.01 18.79 2.09
CA TYR A 71 12.72 17.73 3.03
C TYR A 71 11.40 18.01 3.79
N SER A 72 10.51 17.01 3.81
CA SER A 72 9.27 17.03 4.58
C SER A 72 9.12 15.73 5.36
N VAL A 73 9.01 15.84 6.69
CA VAL A 73 8.75 14.70 7.59
C VAL A 73 7.46 13.99 7.21
N LEU A 74 6.42 14.74 6.85
CA LEU A 74 5.13 14.16 6.47
C LEU A 74 5.23 13.38 5.17
N PHE A 75 5.97 13.90 4.18
CA PHE A 75 6.18 13.20 2.92
C PHE A 75 7.02 11.93 3.12
N THR A 76 8.10 12.00 3.89
CA THR A 76 8.90 10.82 4.25
C THR A 76 8.03 9.76 4.95
N HIS A 77 7.18 10.16 5.90
CA HIS A 77 6.25 9.23 6.55
C HIS A 77 5.24 8.61 5.57
N ALA A 78 4.75 9.37 4.59
CA ALA A 78 3.87 8.88 3.54
C ALA A 78 4.57 7.86 2.63
N GLN A 79 5.83 8.13 2.24
CA GLN A 79 6.66 7.21 1.47
C GLN A 79 6.92 5.92 2.26
N ASP A 80 7.32 6.02 3.52
CA ASP A 80 7.55 4.86 4.40
C ASP A 80 6.29 3.99 4.53
N THR A 81 5.13 4.63 4.69
CA THR A 81 3.84 3.93 4.78
C THR A 81 3.50 3.20 3.49
N LEU A 82 3.69 3.84 2.33
CA LEU A 82 3.48 3.22 1.03
C LEU A 82 4.40 2.01 0.84
N MET A 83 5.72 2.20 0.95
CA MET A 83 6.70 1.14 0.71
C MET A 83 6.57 -0.02 1.71
N ASN A 84 6.25 0.26 2.98
CA ASN A 84 5.94 -0.77 3.97
C ASN A 84 4.71 -1.60 3.56
N THR A 85 3.66 -0.93 3.06
CA THR A 85 2.42 -1.60 2.64
C THR A 85 2.65 -2.49 1.40
N GLU A 86 3.47 -2.05 0.44
CA GLU A 86 3.86 -2.88 -0.72
C GLU A 86 4.68 -4.10 -0.30
N THR A 87 5.55 -3.93 0.69
CA THR A 87 6.33 -5.06 1.23
C THR A 87 5.40 -6.10 1.86
N ILE A 88 4.38 -5.66 2.60
CA ILE A 88 3.35 -6.55 3.16
C ILE A 88 2.58 -7.27 2.04
N GLU A 89 2.13 -6.54 1.01
CA GLU A 89 1.44 -7.12 -0.16
C GLU A 89 2.30 -8.20 -0.84
N PHE A 90 3.57 -7.91 -1.08
CA PHE A 90 4.51 -8.86 -1.69
C PHE A 90 4.61 -10.15 -0.86
N ILE A 91 4.75 -10.04 0.46
CA ILE A 91 4.84 -11.20 1.36
C ILE A 91 3.54 -12.01 1.32
N ILE A 92 2.38 -11.35 1.46
CA ILE A 92 1.07 -12.00 1.41
C ILE A 92 0.88 -12.77 0.10
N LYS A 93 1.20 -12.15 -1.05
CA LYS A 93 1.13 -12.80 -2.37
C LYS A 93 2.00 -14.06 -2.47
N LYS A 94 3.11 -14.12 -1.75
CA LYS A 94 3.98 -15.32 -1.69
C LYS A 94 3.47 -16.36 -0.70
N PHE A 95 2.77 -15.96 0.35
CA PHE A 95 2.28 -16.86 1.39
C PHE A 95 0.96 -17.54 1.01
N ILE A 96 0.06 -16.85 0.29
CA ILE A 96 -1.24 -17.40 -0.13
C ILE A 96 -1.10 -18.77 -0.83
N PRO A 97 -0.23 -18.94 -1.85
CA PRO A 97 -0.08 -20.24 -2.49
C PRO A 97 0.48 -21.32 -1.57
N ILE A 98 1.30 -20.96 -0.57
CA ILE A 98 1.85 -21.94 0.38
C ILE A 98 0.73 -22.44 1.29
N LEU A 99 -0.05 -21.52 1.85
CA LEU A 99 -1.14 -21.84 2.78
C LEU A 99 -2.32 -22.56 2.10
N LEU A 100 -2.59 -22.27 0.82
CA LEU A 100 -3.67 -22.89 0.07
C LEU A 100 -3.28 -24.18 -0.66
N ASN A 101 -1.97 -24.44 -0.86
CA ASN A 101 -1.47 -25.67 -1.48
C ASN A 101 -1.07 -26.75 -0.47
N ASP A 102 -1.24 -26.52 0.83
CA ASP A 102 -1.18 -27.60 1.84
C ASP A 102 -2.47 -28.46 1.74
N ASN A 103 -2.52 -29.28 0.67
CA ASN A 103 -3.34 -30.49 0.52
C ASN A 103 -2.44 -31.64 0.06
#